data_AF-A0A3C1PR31-F1
#
_entry.id   AF-A0A3C1PR31-F1
#
_cell.length_a   1.000
_cell.length_b   1.000
_cell.length_c   1.000
_cell.angle_alpha   90.00
_cell.angle_beta   90.00
_cell.angle_gamma   90.00
#
_symmetry.space_group_name_H-M   'P 1'
#
loop_
_entity.id
_entity.type
_entity.pdbx_description
1 polymer ?
#
loop_
_entity_poly.entity_id
_entity_poly.type
_entity_poly.pdbx_seq_one_letter_code
_entity_poly.pdbx_strand_id
1 'polypeptide(L)'
;IHFADSLKYLTKGGRTVYGGGGIMPDIYIQTDTSYNTEYLKKINNQGIIYRFALEYCDMNRKFLSKYTTAQRLRTYLSSTTFLSQLVQMANKNNIVFVKDEFEKSKTYIENLTIAYIARIILNESAYIQILSSIDPIMQEAIIQSQKSQKNGKKL
;
A
#
# COMPACT_ATOMS: atom_id res chain seq x y z
N ILE A 1 -12.00 11.98 -34.39
CA ILE A 1 -11.70 12.53 -33.05
C ILE A 1 -10.72 11.57 -32.39
N HIS A 2 -9.61 12.11 -31.86
CA HIS A 2 -8.39 11.40 -31.48
C HIS A 2 -8.56 10.46 -30.27
N PHE A 3 -7.84 9.34 -30.31
CA PHE A 3 -7.73 8.32 -29.27
C PHE A 3 -7.19 8.89 -27.93
N ALA A 4 -7.77 8.44 -26.82
CA ALA A 4 -7.03 8.28 -25.56
C ALA A 4 -7.21 6.83 -25.10
N ASP A 5 -6.34 5.98 -25.64
CA ASP A 5 -6.19 4.58 -25.29
C ASP A 5 -6.06 4.42 -23.77
N SER A 6 -6.88 3.51 -23.26
CA SER A 6 -6.87 3.09 -21.88
C SER A 6 -5.47 2.56 -21.56
N LEU A 7 -4.73 3.26 -20.69
CA LEU A 7 -3.42 2.84 -20.20
C LEU A 7 -3.53 1.51 -19.46
N LYS A 8 -3.43 0.41 -20.21
CA LYS A 8 -3.25 -0.95 -19.73
C LYS A 8 -1.78 -1.11 -19.35
N TYR A 9 -1.47 -1.06 -18.06
CA TYR A 9 -0.13 -1.38 -17.58
C TYR A 9 -0.02 -2.88 -17.33
N LEU A 10 0.72 -3.56 -18.22
CA LEU A 10 1.18 -4.92 -18.02
C LEU A 10 2.45 -4.89 -17.16
N THR A 11 2.37 -5.40 -15.94
CA THR A 11 3.59 -5.67 -15.17
C THR A 11 4.32 -6.86 -15.81
N LYS A 12 5.67 -6.84 -15.84
CA LYS A 12 6.50 -7.94 -16.38
C LYS A 12 6.25 -9.32 -15.74
N GLY A 13 5.42 -9.41 -14.70
CA GLY A 13 4.97 -10.65 -14.05
C GLY A 13 3.61 -11.18 -14.53
N GLY A 14 3.06 -10.69 -15.64
CA GLY A 14 1.88 -11.29 -16.28
C GLY A 14 0.53 -11.03 -15.60
N ARG A 15 0.45 -10.06 -14.68
CA ARG A 15 -0.81 -9.67 -14.06
C ARG A 15 -1.40 -8.45 -14.76
N THR A 16 -2.55 -8.65 -15.40
CA THR A 16 -3.39 -7.60 -15.98
C THR A 16 -4.16 -6.89 -14.86
N VAL A 17 -3.97 -5.59 -14.71
CA VAL A 17 -4.78 -4.76 -13.80
C VAL A 17 -5.70 -3.86 -14.63
N TYR A 18 -6.99 -3.90 -14.31
CA TYR A 18 -8.01 -3.12 -15.01
C TYR A 18 -8.30 -1.83 -14.24
N GLY A 19 -8.35 -0.71 -14.98
CA GLY A 19 -8.85 0.55 -14.44
C GLY A 19 -10.32 0.38 -14.02
N GLY A 20 -10.60 0.48 -12.73
CA GLY A 20 -11.96 0.61 -12.19
C GLY A 20 -12.39 -0.40 -11.13
N GLY A 21 -11.65 -1.48 -10.88
CA GLY A 21 -12.01 -2.47 -9.85
C GLY A 21 -10.77 -3.26 -9.45
N GLY A 22 -10.10 -2.80 -8.38
CA GLY A 22 -8.77 -3.27 -8.02
C GLY A 22 -8.75 -4.73 -7.59
N ILE A 23 -7.70 -5.45 -8.02
CA ILE A 23 -7.25 -6.65 -7.30
C ILE A 23 -6.79 -6.15 -5.93
N MET A 24 -7.69 -6.26 -4.96
CA MET A 24 -7.41 -6.04 -3.54
C MET A 24 -6.36 -7.07 -3.11
N PRO A 25 -5.35 -6.70 -2.29
CA PRO A 25 -4.47 -7.70 -1.72
C PRO A 25 -5.30 -8.67 -0.86
N ASP A 26 -5.08 -9.98 -1.03
CA ASP A 26 -5.79 -11.05 -0.31
C ASP A 26 -5.61 -11.01 1.23
N ILE A 27 -4.79 -10.08 1.73
CA ILE A 27 -4.54 -9.87 3.15
C ILE A 27 -5.45 -8.74 3.63
N TYR A 28 -6.67 -9.10 4.06
CA TYR A 28 -7.53 -8.20 4.82
C TYR A 28 -6.91 -8.03 6.20
N ILE A 29 -6.13 -6.96 6.37
CA ILE A 29 -5.57 -6.60 7.66
C ILE A 29 -6.70 -6.00 8.49
N GLN A 30 -7.20 -6.77 9.46
CA GLN A 30 -8.02 -6.25 10.55
C GLN A 30 -7.12 -5.44 11.49
N THR A 31 -6.73 -4.25 11.05
CA THR A 31 -6.24 -3.25 11.99
C THR A 31 -7.46 -2.78 12.76
N ASP A 32 -7.46 -3.05 14.06
CA ASP A 32 -8.38 -2.49 15.04
C ASP A 32 -8.36 -0.96 14.87
N THR A 33 -9.29 -0.41 14.09
CA THR A 33 -9.17 0.93 13.51
C THR A 33 -10.14 1.86 14.22
N SER A 34 -9.66 2.44 15.31
CA SER A 34 -10.11 3.75 15.82
C SER A 34 -10.11 4.84 14.72
N TYR A 35 -9.52 4.57 13.56
CA TYR A 35 -9.45 5.40 12.35
C TYR A 35 -10.63 5.21 11.39
N ASN A 36 -11.85 5.09 11.90
CA ASN A 36 -13.06 4.92 11.10
C ASN A 36 -13.53 6.26 10.48
N THR A 37 -12.83 6.73 9.44
CA THR A 37 -13.20 7.95 8.69
C THR A 37 -13.75 7.61 7.31
N GLU A 38 -14.69 8.41 6.81
CA GLU A 38 -15.26 8.21 5.47
C GLU A 38 -14.20 8.37 4.37
N TYR A 39 -13.26 9.30 4.57
CA TYR A 39 -12.10 9.47 3.71
C TYR A 39 -11.25 8.20 3.60
N LEU A 40 -10.90 7.56 4.73
CA LEU A 40 -10.10 6.34 4.72
C LEU A 40 -10.84 5.18 4.03
N LYS A 41 -12.15 5.05 4.27
CA LYS A 41 -12.99 4.06 3.58
C LYS A 41 -12.94 4.23 2.07
N LYS A 42 -13.11 5.47 1.57
CA LYS A 42 -13.05 5.75 0.13
C LYS A 42 -11.67 5.43 -0.46
N ILE A 43 -10.60 5.81 0.24
CA ILE A 43 -9.22 5.50 -0.15
C ILE A 43 -9.00 3.99 -0.28
N ASN A 44 -9.47 3.22 0.69
CA ASN A 44 -9.32 1.76 0.71
C ASN A 44 -10.18 1.10 -0.37
N ASN A 45 -11.46 1.50 -0.48
CA ASN A 45 -12.40 0.94 -1.46
C ASN A 45 -11.92 1.12 -2.91
N GLN A 46 -11.24 2.23 -3.20
CA GLN A 46 -10.68 2.51 -4.52
C GLN A 46 -9.21 2.02 -4.68
N GLY A 47 -8.65 1.39 -3.66
CA GLY A 47 -7.27 0.87 -3.67
C GLY A 47 -6.20 1.93 -3.89
N ILE A 48 -6.45 3.18 -3.47
CA ILE A 48 -5.57 4.33 -3.75
C ILE A 48 -4.19 4.12 -3.16
N ILE A 49 -4.07 3.61 -1.93
CA ILE A 49 -2.78 3.41 -1.26
C ILE A 49 -1.88 2.46 -2.08
N TYR A 50 -2.43 1.32 -2.51
CA TYR A 50 -1.67 0.33 -3.26
C TYR A 50 -1.29 0.83 -4.67
N ARG A 51 -2.25 1.44 -5.38
CA ARG A 51 -2.01 2.03 -6.70
C ARG A 51 -0.93 3.11 -6.64
N PHE A 52 -0.98 3.97 -5.62
CA PHE A 52 0.03 4.99 -5.40
C PHE A 52 1.40 4.36 -5.14
N ALA A 53 1.48 3.35 -4.27
CA ALA A 53 2.74 2.67 -3.99
C ALA A 53 3.37 2.06 -5.26
N LEU A 54 2.57 1.46 -6.14
CA LEU A 54 3.03 0.95 -7.44
C LEU A 54 3.60 2.08 -8.33
N GLU A 55 2.82 3.12 -8.57
CA GLU A 55 3.22 4.25 -9.42
C GLU A 55 4.48 4.94 -8.86
N TYR A 56 4.52 5.17 -7.55
CA TYR A 56 5.68 5.74 -6.87
C TYR A 56 6.92 4.85 -7.02
N CYS A 57 6.78 3.52 -6.90
CA CYS A 57 7.88 2.59 -7.10
C CYS A 57 8.38 2.61 -8.54
N ASP A 58 7.49 2.63 -9.52
CA ASP A 58 7.87 2.62 -10.93
C ASP A 58 8.60 3.91 -11.32
N MET A 59 8.12 5.07 -10.86
CA MET A 59 8.77 6.36 -11.09
C MET A 59 10.14 6.47 -10.41
N ASN A 60 10.30 5.89 -9.22
CA ASN A 60 11.50 6.04 -8.40
C ASN A 60 12.39 4.78 -8.38
N ARG A 61 12.14 3.81 -9.27
CA ARG A 61 12.71 2.45 -9.19
C ARG A 61 14.23 2.41 -9.09
N LYS A 62 14.92 3.20 -9.91
CA LYS A 62 16.39 3.29 -9.95
C LYS A 62 16.99 3.79 -8.63
N PHE A 63 16.26 4.64 -7.92
CA PHE A 63 16.69 5.20 -6.65
C PHE A 63 16.32 4.25 -5.50
N LEU A 64 15.08 3.77 -5.49
CA LEU A 64 14.57 2.88 -4.45
C LEU A 64 15.29 1.52 -4.42
N SER A 65 15.76 1.03 -5.55
CA SER A 65 16.54 -0.23 -5.61
C SER A 65 17.88 -0.18 -4.86
N LYS A 66 18.33 1.00 -4.43
CA LYS A 66 19.55 1.16 -3.60
C LYS A 66 19.32 0.76 -2.15
N TYR A 67 18.07 0.74 -1.68
CA TYR A 67 17.73 0.31 -0.33
C TYR A 67 17.58 -1.20 -0.30
N THR A 68 18.41 -1.87 0.49
CA THR A 68 18.43 -3.34 0.61
C THR A 68 17.75 -3.86 1.86
N THR A 69 17.36 -2.98 2.78
CA THR A 69 16.70 -3.34 4.04
C THR A 69 15.44 -2.53 4.27
N ALA A 70 14.44 -3.17 4.87
CA ALA A 70 13.16 -2.55 5.18
C ALA A 70 13.33 -1.30 6.06
N GLN A 71 14.24 -1.36 7.03
CA GLN A 71 14.52 -0.25 7.93
C GLN A 71 15.08 0.98 7.21
N ARG A 72 16.09 0.81 6.33
CA ARG A 72 16.67 1.94 5.59
C ARG A 72 15.66 2.57 4.64
N LEU A 73 14.88 1.74 3.97
CA LEU A 73 13.81 2.18 3.07
C LEU A 73 12.73 2.96 3.83
N ARG A 74 12.30 2.45 4.99
CA ARG A 74 11.34 3.13 5.87
C ARG A 74 11.87 4.47 6.34
N THR A 75 13.09 4.53 6.86
CA THR A 75 13.71 5.78 7.33
C THR A 75 13.73 6.83 6.23
N TYR A 76 14.11 6.43 5.00
CA TYR A 76 14.03 7.33 3.86
C TYR A 76 12.58 7.81 3.62
N LEU A 77 11.64 6.88 3.43
CA LEU A 77 10.26 7.22 3.05
C LEU A 77 9.55 8.06 4.12
N SER A 78 9.74 7.78 5.40
CA SER A 78 9.20 8.59 6.51
C SER A 78 9.77 10.02 6.57
N SER A 79 10.92 10.27 5.94
CA SER A 79 11.47 11.63 5.81
C SER A 79 11.02 12.35 4.52
N THR A 80 10.33 11.64 3.62
CA THR A 80 9.88 12.20 2.34
C THR A 80 8.43 12.66 2.39
N THR A 81 8.07 13.62 1.54
CA THR A 81 6.72 14.22 1.48
C THR A 81 5.79 13.51 0.47
N PHE A 82 5.84 12.17 0.40
CA PHE A 82 5.04 11.40 -0.58
C PHE A 82 3.53 11.47 -0.33
N LEU A 83 3.09 11.73 0.92
CA LEU A 83 1.68 11.81 1.29
C LEU A 83 0.92 12.89 0.48
N SER A 84 1.59 14.00 0.15
CA SER A 84 1.00 15.05 -0.69
C SER A 84 0.65 14.53 -2.09
N GLN A 85 1.49 13.67 -2.66
CA GLN A 85 1.27 13.05 -3.97
C GLN A 85 0.16 12.00 -3.90
N LEU A 86 0.07 11.26 -2.79
CA LEU A 86 -1.04 10.34 -2.55
C LEU A 86 -2.38 11.07 -2.48
N VAL A 87 -2.46 12.20 -1.76
CA VAL A 87 -3.66 13.05 -1.69
C VAL A 87 -4.00 13.60 -3.08
N GLN A 88 -3.02 14.02 -3.87
CA GLN A 88 -3.25 14.45 -5.25
C GLN A 88 -3.83 13.31 -6.11
N MET A 89 -3.34 12.08 -5.95
CA MET A 89 -3.89 10.91 -6.64
C MET A 89 -5.33 10.62 -6.19
N ALA A 90 -5.60 10.71 -4.89
CA ALA A 90 -6.95 10.53 -4.35
C ALA A 90 -7.94 11.55 -4.95
N ASN A 91 -7.55 12.84 -4.98
CA ASN A 91 -8.35 13.91 -5.59
C ASN A 91 -8.60 13.65 -7.09
N LYS A 92 -7.59 13.20 -7.85
CA LYS A 92 -7.75 12.81 -9.26
C LYS A 92 -8.71 11.63 -9.47
N ASN A 93 -8.92 10.80 -8.45
CA ASN A 93 -9.87 9.68 -8.47
C ASN A 93 -11.21 10.05 -7.78
N ASN A 94 -11.53 11.34 -7.71
CA ASN A 94 -12.79 11.86 -7.14
C ASN A 94 -12.97 11.59 -5.64
N ILE A 95 -11.88 11.39 -4.89
CA ILE A 95 -11.91 11.36 -3.43
C ILE A 95 -11.55 12.75 -2.92
N VAL A 96 -12.56 13.48 -2.45
CA VAL A 96 -12.39 14.82 -1.89
C VAL A 96 -11.56 14.75 -0.61
N PHE A 97 -10.48 15.52 -0.56
CA PHE A 97 -9.65 15.67 0.64
C PHE A 97 -10.42 16.31 1.79
N VAL A 98 -10.45 15.63 2.93
CA VAL A 98 -11.03 16.14 4.19
C VAL A 98 -9.94 16.15 5.25
N LYS A 99 -9.47 17.35 5.62
CA LYS A 99 -8.29 17.53 6.48
C LYS A 99 -8.39 16.78 7.80
N ASP A 100 -9.49 16.92 8.53
CA ASP A 100 -9.65 16.33 9.85
C ASP A 100 -9.72 14.80 9.80
N GLU A 101 -10.34 14.25 8.76
CA GLU A 101 -10.39 12.80 8.54
C GLU A 101 -9.05 12.22 8.07
N PHE A 102 -8.33 12.99 7.25
CA PHE A 102 -6.99 12.63 6.83
C PHE A 102 -6.04 12.63 8.02
N GLU A 103 -5.98 13.69 8.83
CA GLU A 103 -5.06 13.76 9.97
C GLU A 103 -5.33 12.65 11.01
N LYS A 104 -6.60 12.26 11.22
CA LYS A 104 -6.94 11.08 12.04
C LYS A 104 -6.31 9.80 11.53
N SER A 105 -6.30 9.59 10.21
CA SER A 105 -5.86 8.33 9.57
C SER A 105 -4.46 8.41 8.93
N LYS A 106 -3.78 9.55 9.06
CA LYS A 106 -2.55 9.88 8.33
C LYS A 106 -1.44 8.89 8.60
N THR A 107 -1.17 8.59 9.87
CA THR A 107 -0.14 7.63 10.27
C THR A 107 -0.41 6.23 9.72
N TYR A 108 -1.68 5.82 9.69
CA TYR A 108 -2.07 4.55 9.09
C TYR A 108 -1.82 4.54 7.58
N ILE A 109 -2.31 5.57 6.87
CA ILE A 109 -2.12 5.71 5.42
C ILE A 109 -0.63 5.72 5.07
N GLU A 110 0.16 6.50 5.80
CA GLU A 110 1.61 6.61 5.60
C GLU A 110 2.29 5.26 5.75
N ASN A 111 2.11 4.61 6.90
CA ASN A 111 2.81 3.36 7.19
C ASN A 111 2.38 2.24 6.25
N LEU A 112 1.09 2.16 5.90
CA LEU A 112 0.59 1.17 4.95
C LEU A 112 1.16 1.42 3.54
N THR A 113 1.28 2.67 3.13
CA THR A 113 1.93 3.04 1.85
C THR A 113 3.39 2.60 1.84
N ILE A 114 4.14 2.90 2.91
CA ILE A 114 5.54 2.50 3.06
C ILE A 114 5.67 0.97 3.01
N ALA A 115 4.79 0.24 3.69
CA ALA A 115 4.79 -1.20 3.67
C ALA A 115 4.62 -1.74 2.23
N TYR A 116 3.65 -1.23 1.46
CA TYR A 116 3.48 -1.64 0.07
C TYR A 116 4.70 -1.31 -0.80
N ILE A 117 5.31 -0.15 -0.63
CA ILE A 117 6.55 0.21 -1.33
C ILE A 117 7.66 -0.80 -0.99
N ALA A 118 7.81 -1.15 0.29
CA ALA A 118 8.79 -2.15 0.72
C ALA A 118 8.50 -3.55 0.14
N ARG A 119 7.22 -3.92 0.01
CA ARG A 119 6.83 -5.16 -0.67
C ARG A 119 7.30 -5.20 -2.13
N ILE A 120 7.12 -4.09 -2.84
CA ILE A 120 7.41 -3.96 -4.27
C ILE A 120 8.93 -3.90 -4.53
N ILE A 121 9.68 -3.18 -3.70
CA ILE A 121 11.12 -2.97 -3.86
C ILE A 121 11.94 -4.12 -3.30
N LEU A 122 11.52 -4.69 -2.16
CA LEU A 122 12.23 -5.75 -1.47
C LEU A 122 11.48 -7.08 -1.62
N ASN A 123 10.54 -7.37 -0.73
CA ASN A 123 9.77 -8.61 -0.69
C ASN A 123 8.68 -8.57 0.39
N GLU A 124 7.93 -9.68 0.50
CA GLU A 124 6.90 -9.90 1.52
C GLU A 124 7.42 -9.77 2.96
N SER A 125 8.64 -10.22 3.23
CA SER A 125 9.21 -10.11 4.59
C SER A 125 9.39 -8.65 5.00
N ALA A 126 9.76 -7.78 4.07
CA ALA A 126 9.90 -6.34 4.34
C ALA A 126 8.55 -5.67 4.61
N TYR A 127 7.50 -6.09 3.89
CA TYR A 127 6.11 -5.65 4.14
C TYR A 127 5.68 -5.95 5.57
N ILE A 128 5.85 -7.20 6.00
CA ILE A 128 5.48 -7.65 7.34
C ILE A 128 6.30 -6.93 8.40
N GLN A 129 7.62 -6.78 8.20
CA GLN A 129 8.48 -6.05 9.15
C GLN A 129 7.99 -4.61 9.37
N ILE A 130 7.63 -3.90 8.30
CA ILE A 130 7.14 -2.52 8.44
C ILE A 130 5.77 -2.50 9.12
N LEU A 131 4.83 -3.36 8.72
CA LEU A 131 3.52 -3.42 9.37
C LEU A 131 3.60 -3.80 10.86
N SER A 132 4.43 -4.79 11.18
CA SER A 132 4.66 -5.24 12.55
C SER A 132 5.28 -4.19 13.46
N SER A 133 5.88 -3.14 12.89
CA SER A 133 6.41 -2.01 13.64
C SER A 133 5.37 -0.96 13.99
N ILE A 134 4.17 -1.05 13.41
CA ILE A 134 3.04 -0.14 13.65
C ILE A 134 2.23 -0.63 14.86
N ASP A 135 2.02 -1.94 14.96
CA ASP A 135 1.26 -2.56 16.04
C ASP A 135 1.89 -3.90 16.46
N PRO A 136 2.37 -4.04 17.71
CA PRO A 136 2.86 -5.31 18.24
C PRO A 136 1.81 -6.45 18.16
N ILE A 137 0.52 -6.14 18.27
CA ILE A 137 -0.57 -7.14 18.24
C ILE A 137 -0.72 -7.74 16.84
N MET A 138 -0.44 -6.96 15.79
CA MET A 138 -0.43 -7.48 14.41
C MET A 138 0.64 -8.56 14.18
N GLN A 139 1.74 -8.57 14.98
CA GLN A 139 2.75 -9.62 14.87
C GLN A 139 2.14 -11.00 15.09
N GLU A 140 1.35 -11.15 16.15
CA GLU A 140 0.76 -12.45 16.48
C GLU A 140 -0.27 -12.90 15.44
N ALA A 141 -1.12 -11.98 14.97
CA ALA A 141 -2.16 -12.29 13.98
C ALA A 141 -1.58 -12.71 12.61
N ILE A 142 -0.54 -12.01 12.12
CA ILE A 142 0.12 -12.37 10.85
C ILE A 142 0.87 -13.70 11.00
N ILE A 143 1.58 -13.90 12.11
CA ILE A 143 2.29 -15.17 12.38
C ILE A 143 1.30 -16.34 12.41
N GLN A 144 0.13 -16.18 13.04
CA GLN A 144 -0.89 -17.22 13.09
C GLN A 144 -1.51 -17.48 11.70
N SER A 145 -1.85 -16.44 10.94
CA SER A 145 -2.41 -16.58 9.59
C SER A 145 -1.46 -17.29 8.63
N GLN A 146 -0.16 -17.00 8.68
CA GLN A 146 0.85 -17.65 7.83
C GLN A 146 1.15 -19.09 8.25
N LYS A 147 1.08 -19.40 9.55
CA LYS A 147 1.15 -20.80 10.03
C LYS A 147 -0.03 -21.63 9.50
N SER A 148 -1.24 -21.07 9.47
CA SER A 148 -2.43 -21.73 8.92
C SER A 148 -2.30 -22.00 7.41
N GLN A 149 -1.73 -21.08 6.63
CA GLN A 149 -1.50 -21.29 5.19
C GLN A 149 -0.42 -22.34 4.88
N LYS A 150 0.59 -22.51 5.74
CA LYS A 150 1.57 -23.60 5.59
C LYS A 150 1.01 -24.98 5.95
N ASN A 151 0.06 -25.04 6.89
CA ASN A 151 -0.55 -26.31 7.33
C ASN A 151 -1.67 -26.80 6.40
N GLY A 152 -2.25 -25.94 5.55
CA GLY A 152 -3.27 -26.33 4.56
C GLY A 152 -2.74 -26.99 3.28
N LYS A 153 -1.42 -27.20 3.14
CA LYS A 153 -0.79 -27.78 1.94
C LYS A 153 -0.31 -29.23 2.12
N LYS A 154 -0.85 -29.93 3.12
CA LYS A 154 -0.65 -31.36 3.38
C LYS A 154 -2.00 -32.05 3.53
N LEU A 155 -2.71 -32.24 2.41
CA LEU A 155 -3.68 -33.32 2.20
C LEU A 155 -3.61 -33.71 0.73
#